data_AF-A0A1Y1XAW3-F1
#
_entry.id   AF-A0A1Y1XAW3-F1
#
_cell.length_a   1.000
_cell.length_b   1.000
_cell.length_c   1.000
_cell.angle_alpha   90.00
_cell.angle_beta   90.00
_cell.angle_gamma   90.00
#
_symmetry.space_group_name_H-M   'P 1'
#
loop_
_entity.id
_entity.type
_entity.pdbx_description
1 polymer ?
#
loop_
_entity_poly.entity_id
_entity_poly.type
_entity_poly.pdbx_seq_one_letter_code
_entity_poly.pdbx_strand_id
1 'polypeptide(L)'
;MPSLLNNNTNSVHPFVNMEEGRESEAIITKHNKIIVDIPDQPKPLVYRKAERERRNVPFFKQFLLPRVYGTAIISFIVICVISGINDFIINKYFKQNRNGIEENVKSSLVKFHIWGALLKCFVFPVIEEFIFRRFVFGMINKYSKIFAYILSTFLYAYTHFSFSVSRLISEYIYLPYYLILGFIFGYTYDYDGYLTTSILSNMFMNIAVVIYYFIKFKEFISVI
;
A
#
# COMPACT_ATOMS: atom_id res chain seq x y z
N MET A 1 -63.22 38.41 -58.79
CA MET A 1 -63.75 39.49 -57.92
C MET A 1 -63.52 39.08 -56.46
N PRO A 2 -63.28 40.05 -55.57
CA PRO A 2 -62.03 40.39 -54.88
C PRO A 2 -61.89 39.58 -53.57
N SER A 3 -60.83 39.65 -52.74
CA SER A 3 -60.24 40.84 -52.12
C SER A 3 -59.03 40.39 -51.27
N LEU A 4 -57.86 40.98 -51.50
CA LEU A 4 -57.26 42.07 -50.70
C LEU A 4 -56.28 41.54 -49.63
N LEU A 5 -55.00 41.92 -49.78
CA LEU A 5 -54.28 42.83 -48.87
C LEU A 5 -53.52 42.05 -47.77
N ASN A 6 -52.28 42.35 -47.39
CA ASN A 6 -51.48 43.55 -47.58
C ASN A 6 -50.07 43.30 -47.01
N ASN A 7 -49.10 43.53 -47.89
CA ASN A 7 -47.78 44.16 -47.79
C ASN A 7 -46.75 43.89 -46.68
N ASN A 8 -45.52 43.94 -47.21
CA ASN A 8 -44.38 44.78 -46.78
C ASN A 8 -43.62 44.34 -45.54
N THR A 9 -42.29 44.31 -45.56
CA THR A 9 -41.33 45.18 -46.27
C THR A 9 -40.16 44.36 -46.85
N ASN A 10 -39.81 44.53 -48.14
CA ASN A 10 -38.78 45.46 -48.66
C ASN A 10 -37.46 45.38 -47.87
N SER A 11 -36.33 45.01 -48.47
CA SER A 11 -35.65 45.81 -49.51
C SER A 11 -34.77 44.95 -50.46
N VAL A 12 -35.04 44.97 -51.76
CA VAL A 12 -34.32 45.73 -52.82
C VAL A 12 -33.00 45.07 -53.30
N HIS A 13 -33.14 44.40 -54.44
CA HIS A 13 -32.20 44.10 -55.56
C HIS A 13 -31.39 45.34 -56.06
N PRO A 14 -30.48 45.33 -57.08
CA PRO A 14 -30.37 44.41 -58.24
C PRO A 14 -28.96 44.20 -58.89
N PHE A 15 -28.95 43.46 -60.02
CA PHE A 15 -27.95 43.37 -61.13
C PHE A 15 -26.66 42.55 -60.88
N VAL A 16 -26.52 41.32 -61.40
CA VAL A 16 -26.25 40.87 -62.79
C VAL A 16 -24.96 41.46 -63.37
N ASN A 17 -23.95 40.59 -63.59
CA ASN A 17 -23.14 40.65 -64.81
C ASN A 17 -22.54 39.28 -65.16
N MET A 18 -22.64 38.99 -66.46
CA MET A 18 -22.17 37.81 -67.17
C MET A 18 -20.68 37.90 -67.53
N GLU A 19 -20.07 36.71 -67.69
CA GLU A 19 -18.97 36.34 -68.57
C GLU A 19 -17.62 37.07 -68.50
N GLU A 20 -16.57 36.32 -68.14
CA GLU A 20 -15.30 36.32 -68.89
C GLU A 20 -14.41 35.11 -68.55
N GLY A 21 -13.91 34.42 -69.57
CA GLY A 21 -12.55 33.84 -69.52
C GLY A 21 -12.33 32.32 -69.48
N ARG A 22 -12.55 31.65 -70.63
CA ARG A 22 -11.65 30.65 -71.29
C ARG A 22 -10.86 29.61 -70.46
N GLU A 23 -11.19 28.34 -70.76
CA GLU A 23 -10.29 27.21 -71.11
C GLU A 23 -8.81 27.26 -70.71
N SER A 24 -8.36 26.21 -70.00
CA SER A 24 -7.13 25.40 -70.21
C SER A 24 -6.68 24.79 -68.87
N GLU A 25 -6.87 23.49 -68.68
CA GLU A 25 -5.80 22.50 -68.86
C GLU A 25 -4.41 22.95 -68.35
N ALA A 26 -4.08 22.36 -67.21
CA ALA A 26 -2.82 21.65 -66.99
C ALA A 26 -1.61 22.41 -66.41
N ILE A 27 -0.95 21.64 -65.54
CA ILE A 27 0.47 21.64 -65.18
C ILE A 27 0.90 22.54 -63.99
N ILE A 28 1.68 21.90 -63.10
CA ILE A 28 2.62 22.43 -62.09
C ILE A 28 1.98 22.71 -60.71
N THR A 29 2.16 21.90 -59.67
CA THR A 29 3.46 21.58 -59.06
C THR A 29 3.36 20.32 -58.18
N LYS A 30 4.12 19.27 -58.50
CA LYS A 30 4.32 18.09 -57.64
C LYS A 30 5.38 18.44 -56.60
N HIS A 31 5.00 18.86 -55.40
CA HIS A 31 5.95 19.00 -54.30
C HIS A 31 6.32 17.60 -53.78
N ASN A 32 7.47 17.11 -54.23
CA ASN A 32 8.10 15.92 -53.69
C ASN A 32 8.53 16.23 -52.25
N LYS A 33 7.75 15.74 -51.27
CA LYS A 33 8.11 15.81 -49.86
C LYS A 33 9.28 14.84 -49.64
N ILE A 34 10.51 15.36 -49.63
CA ILE A 34 11.68 14.59 -49.22
C ILE A 34 11.48 14.27 -47.73
N ILE A 35 11.15 13.02 -47.43
CA ILE A 35 11.11 12.50 -46.07
C ILE A 35 12.58 12.28 -45.69
N VAL A 36 13.12 13.21 -44.90
CA VAL A 36 14.41 12.98 -44.23
C VAL A 36 14.12 12.01 -43.09
N ASP A 37 14.52 10.75 -43.24
CA ASP A 37 14.50 9.79 -42.15
C ASP A 37 15.51 10.25 -41.10
N ILE A 38 15.00 10.87 -40.03
CA ILE A 38 15.78 11.15 -38.83
C ILE A 38 16.02 9.80 -38.14
N PRO A 39 17.28 9.36 -37.96
CA PRO A 39 17.56 8.09 -37.30
C PRO A 39 16.98 8.09 -35.88
N ASP A 40 16.35 6.96 -35.55
CA ASP A 40 15.69 6.58 -34.30
C ASP A 40 16.04 7.49 -33.11
N GLN A 41 15.13 8.40 -32.77
CA GLN A 41 15.17 9.10 -31.49
C GLN A 41 15.10 8.01 -30.40
N PRO A 42 16.08 7.90 -29.48
CA PRO A 42 16.00 6.93 -28.41
C PRO A 42 14.73 7.22 -27.62
N LYS A 43 13.79 6.27 -27.65
CA LYS A 43 12.53 6.36 -26.90
C LYS A 43 12.88 6.72 -25.46
N PRO A 44 12.24 7.73 -24.84
CA PRO A 44 12.53 8.07 -23.46
C PRO A 44 12.39 6.80 -22.63
N LEU A 45 13.44 6.47 -21.88
CA LEU A 45 13.42 5.36 -20.93
C LEU A 45 12.39 5.67 -19.86
N VAL A 46 11.13 5.35 -20.12
CA VAL A 46 10.10 5.29 -19.09
C VAL A 46 10.51 4.12 -18.21
N TYR A 47 11.17 4.41 -17.09
CA TYR A 47 11.38 3.45 -16.02
C TYR A 47 10.02 3.07 -15.42
N ARG A 48 9.26 2.25 -16.13
CA ARG A 48 8.16 1.50 -15.56
C ARG A 48 8.83 0.32 -14.88
N LYS A 49 9.07 0.43 -13.56
CA LYS A 49 9.41 -0.72 -12.70
C LYS A 49 8.50 -1.85 -13.18
N ALA A 50 9.06 -2.93 -13.71
CA ALA A 50 8.29 -4.03 -14.28
C ALA A 50 7.20 -4.37 -13.26
N GLU A 51 5.94 -4.02 -13.57
CA GLU A 51 4.81 -4.45 -12.79
C GLU A 51 4.86 -5.95 -12.92
N ARG A 52 5.45 -6.63 -11.93
CA ARG A 52 5.35 -8.08 -11.78
C ARG A 52 3.86 -8.32 -11.93
N GLU A 53 3.45 -8.88 -13.06
CA GLU A 53 2.05 -9.15 -13.33
C GLU A 53 1.49 -9.76 -12.06
N ARG A 54 0.58 -9.05 -11.41
CA ARG A 54 -0.15 -9.56 -10.26
C ARG A 54 -0.96 -10.72 -10.84
N ARG A 55 -0.33 -11.89 -10.97
CA ARG A 55 -1.00 -13.10 -11.43
C ARG A 55 -2.18 -13.22 -10.49
N ASN A 56 -3.39 -13.13 -11.04
CA ASN A 56 -4.65 -13.24 -10.31
C ASN A 56 -4.76 -14.66 -9.75
N VAL A 57 -3.92 -14.96 -8.76
CA VAL A 57 -3.92 -16.21 -8.03
C VAL A 57 -4.95 -16.03 -6.93
N PRO A 58 -6.00 -16.87 -6.89
CA PRO A 58 -7.01 -16.78 -5.85
C PRO A 58 -6.37 -16.97 -4.48
N PHE A 59 -6.93 -16.32 -3.46
CA PHE A 59 -6.34 -16.21 -2.12
C PHE A 59 -5.79 -17.54 -1.57
N PHE A 60 -6.59 -18.60 -1.58
CA PHE A 60 -6.16 -19.90 -1.05
C PHE A 60 -5.01 -20.54 -1.83
N LYS A 61 -4.90 -20.28 -3.14
CA LYS A 61 -3.78 -20.78 -3.96
C LYS A 61 -2.47 -20.03 -3.69
N GLN A 62 -2.53 -18.86 -3.06
CA GLN A 62 -1.32 -18.10 -2.68
C GLN A 62 -0.49 -18.86 -1.64
N PHE A 63 -1.14 -19.62 -0.75
CA PHE A 63 -0.49 -20.49 0.23
C PHE A 63 0.25 -21.67 -0.40
N LEU A 64 0.07 -21.97 -1.69
CA LEU A 64 0.80 -23.07 -2.34
C LEU A 64 2.06 -22.57 -3.07
N LEU A 65 2.31 -21.26 -3.10
CA LEU A 65 3.42 -20.68 -3.84
C LEU A 65 4.69 -20.66 -2.97
N PRO A 66 5.77 -21.40 -3.34
CA PRO A 66 7.00 -21.42 -2.54
C PRO A 66 7.63 -20.03 -2.33
N ARG A 67 7.49 -19.14 -3.33
CA ARG A 67 8.02 -17.76 -3.24
C ARG A 67 7.41 -16.97 -2.08
N VAL A 68 6.14 -17.21 -1.75
CA VAL A 68 5.40 -16.48 -0.70
C VAL A 68 5.99 -16.79 0.67
N TYR A 69 6.44 -18.03 0.88
CA TYR A 69 7.14 -18.42 2.10
C TYR A 69 8.54 -17.80 2.15
N GLY A 70 9.27 -17.78 1.04
CA GLY A 70 10.61 -17.19 0.98
C GLY A 70 10.61 -15.70 1.35
N THR A 71 9.70 -14.93 0.75
CA THR A 71 9.52 -13.51 1.06
C THR A 71 9.04 -13.28 2.49
N ALA A 72 8.13 -14.11 3.00
CA ALA A 72 7.66 -14.04 4.39
C ALA A 72 8.79 -14.33 5.41
N ILE A 73 9.64 -15.33 5.15
CA ILE A 73 10.78 -15.67 6.02
C ILE A 73 11.80 -14.54 6.04
N ILE A 74 12.13 -13.96 4.88
CA ILE A 74 13.06 -12.82 4.81
C ILE A 74 12.51 -11.63 5.61
N SER A 75 11.23 -11.32 5.42
CA SER A 75 10.52 -10.27 6.16
C SER A 75 10.55 -10.55 7.68
N PHE A 76 10.29 -11.78 8.09
CA PHE A 76 10.38 -12.21 9.49
C PHE A 76 11.78 -12.02 10.08
N ILE A 77 12.84 -12.39 9.36
CA ILE A 77 14.23 -12.20 9.82
C ILE A 77 14.52 -10.70 10.04
N VAL A 78 14.11 -9.86 9.09
CA VAL A 78 14.28 -8.39 9.21
C VAL A 78 13.53 -7.87 10.44
N ILE A 79 12.31 -8.35 10.69
CA ILE A 79 11.53 -8.00 11.86
C ILE A 79 12.26 -8.41 13.15
N CYS A 80 12.77 -9.65 13.24
CA CYS A 80 13.50 -10.11 14.42
C CYS A 80 14.73 -9.24 14.75
N VAL A 81 15.48 -8.82 13.73
CA VAL A 81 16.62 -7.91 13.92
C VAL A 81 16.16 -6.56 14.49
N ILE A 82 15.08 -6.00 13.94
CA ILE A 82 14.53 -4.72 14.39
C ILE A 82 13.96 -4.84 15.81
N SER A 83 13.29 -5.93 16.14
CA SER A 83 12.83 -6.22 17.50
C SER A 83 14.01 -6.27 18.48
N GLY A 84 15.10 -6.97 18.13
CA GLY A 84 16.30 -7.02 18.97
C GLY A 84 16.96 -5.66 19.18
N ILE A 85 17.04 -4.83 18.13
CA ILE A 85 17.56 -3.46 18.23
C ILE A 85 16.64 -2.60 19.11
N ASN A 86 15.32 -2.71 18.93
CA ASN A 86 14.35 -1.98 19.73
C ASN A 86 14.47 -2.33 21.22
N ASP A 87 14.54 -3.63 21.54
CA ASP A 87 14.72 -4.10 22.91
C ASP A 87 16.05 -3.61 23.50
N PHE A 88 17.13 -3.60 22.71
CA PHE A 88 18.41 -3.05 23.14
C PHE A 88 18.33 -1.55 23.46
N ILE A 89 17.69 -0.75 22.60
CA ILE A 89 17.49 0.69 22.81
C ILE A 89 16.66 0.94 24.07
N ILE A 90 15.53 0.26 24.22
CA ILE A 90 14.64 0.43 25.38
C ILE A 90 15.37 0.06 26.67
N ASN A 91 16.06 -1.07 26.70
CA ASN A 91 16.79 -1.53 27.89
C ASN A 91 17.95 -0.60 28.27
N LYS A 92 18.61 0.03 27.30
CA LYS A 92 19.75 0.92 27.53
C LYS A 92 19.32 2.31 27.99
N TYR A 93 18.32 2.91 27.33
CA TYR A 93 17.97 4.32 27.50
C TYR A 93 16.77 4.55 28.42
N PHE A 94 15.90 3.55 28.62
CA PHE A 94 14.64 3.72 29.35
C PHE A 94 14.56 2.85 30.62
N LYS A 95 15.71 2.70 31.28
CA LYS A 95 15.95 1.91 32.51
C LYS A 95 15.01 2.27 33.69
N GLN A 96 14.34 3.43 33.65
CA GLN A 96 13.46 3.94 34.71
C GLN A 96 12.07 3.29 34.74
N ASN A 97 11.65 2.59 33.68
CA ASN A 97 10.35 1.89 33.61
C ASN A 97 10.40 0.41 34.08
N ARG A 98 11.49 -0.04 34.74
CA ARG A 98 11.63 -1.45 35.18
C ARG A 98 10.43 -1.95 35.99
N ASN A 99 9.91 -1.15 36.91
CA ASN A 99 8.78 -1.56 37.74
C ASN A 99 7.50 -1.75 36.90
N GLY A 100 7.20 -0.82 35.98
CA GLY A 100 6.03 -0.91 35.10
C GLY A 100 6.15 -2.00 34.02
N ILE A 101 7.34 -2.21 33.45
CA ILE A 101 7.58 -3.26 32.44
C ILE A 101 7.53 -4.64 33.10
N GLU A 102 8.17 -4.83 34.26
CA GLU A 102 8.08 -6.09 35.01
C GLU A 102 6.65 -6.40 35.46
N GLU A 103 5.88 -5.41 35.93
CA GLU A 103 4.47 -5.59 36.27
C GLU A 103 3.60 -5.90 35.04
N ASN A 104 3.85 -5.26 33.90
CA ASN A 104 3.13 -5.56 32.66
C ASN A 104 3.48 -6.97 32.14
N VAL A 105 4.75 -7.39 32.23
CA VAL A 105 5.17 -8.75 31.87
C VAL A 105 4.55 -9.75 32.85
N LYS A 106 4.67 -9.56 34.16
CA LYS A 106 4.06 -10.44 35.17
C LYS A 106 2.54 -10.55 35.01
N SER A 107 1.85 -9.42 34.82
CA SER A 107 0.39 -9.44 34.59
C SER A 107 0.00 -10.06 33.25
N SER A 108 0.82 -9.94 32.21
CA SER A 108 0.61 -10.62 30.93
C SER A 108 0.88 -12.13 31.02
N LEU A 109 1.89 -12.53 31.80
CA LEU A 109 2.24 -13.92 32.09
C LEU A 109 1.14 -14.64 32.87
N VAL A 110 0.57 -14.00 33.90
CA VAL A 110 -0.56 -14.55 34.68
C VAL A 110 -1.83 -14.68 33.84
N LYS A 111 -2.01 -13.81 32.84
CA LYS A 111 -3.17 -13.84 31.94
C LYS A 111 -3.00 -14.75 30.73
N PHE A 112 -1.89 -15.46 30.60
CA PHE A 112 -1.56 -16.25 29.43
C PHE A 112 -2.53 -17.44 29.26
N HIS A 113 -3.60 -17.22 28.51
CA HIS A 113 -4.56 -18.24 28.11
C HIS A 113 -4.17 -18.80 26.74
N ILE A 114 -4.08 -20.12 26.61
CA ILE A 114 -3.77 -20.82 25.35
C ILE A 114 -4.69 -20.34 24.22
N TRP A 115 -5.97 -20.11 24.53
CA TRP A 115 -6.96 -19.59 23.58
C TRP A 115 -6.62 -18.19 23.06
N GLY A 116 -6.15 -17.30 23.93
CA GLY A 116 -5.71 -15.96 23.54
C GLY A 116 -4.45 -15.99 22.66
N ALA A 117 -3.53 -16.93 22.94
CA ALA A 117 -2.35 -17.14 22.12
C ALA A 117 -2.71 -17.61 20.69
N LEU A 118 -3.66 -18.54 20.55
CA LEU A 118 -4.13 -18.99 19.24
C LEU A 118 -4.77 -17.85 18.43
N LEU A 119 -5.63 -17.04 19.05
CA LEU A 119 -6.19 -15.87 18.38
C LEU A 119 -5.09 -14.91 17.91
N LYS A 120 -4.11 -14.62 18.77
CA LYS A 120 -2.99 -13.72 18.48
C LYS A 120 -2.09 -14.23 17.35
N CYS A 121 -1.86 -15.54 17.27
CA CYS A 121 -0.98 -16.11 16.25
C CYS A 121 -1.65 -16.30 14.89
N PHE A 122 -2.97 -16.51 14.84
CA PHE A 122 -3.65 -16.93 13.61
C PHE A 122 -4.76 -15.97 13.16
N VAL A 123 -5.62 -15.53 14.08
CA VAL A 123 -6.81 -14.75 13.72
C VAL A 123 -6.49 -13.27 13.56
N PHE A 124 -5.84 -12.66 14.55
CA PHE A 124 -5.48 -11.24 14.51
C PHE A 124 -4.59 -10.89 13.31
N PRO A 125 -3.53 -11.65 12.97
CA PRO A 125 -2.68 -11.34 11.81
C PRO A 125 -3.46 -11.32 10.50
N VAL A 126 -4.42 -12.22 10.33
CA VAL A 126 -5.27 -12.26 9.13
C VAL A 126 -6.14 -11.01 9.06
N ILE A 127 -6.79 -10.64 10.18
CA ILE A 127 -7.67 -9.46 10.25
C ILE A 127 -6.86 -8.17 10.02
N GLU A 128 -5.74 -8.01 10.72
CA GLU A 128 -4.85 -6.85 10.60
C GLU A 128 -4.41 -6.65 9.16
N GLU A 129 -3.85 -7.69 8.53
CA GLU A 129 -3.34 -7.55 7.17
C GLU A 129 -4.46 -7.35 6.14
N PHE A 130 -5.65 -7.94 6.36
CA PHE A 130 -6.80 -7.66 5.52
C PHE A 130 -7.24 -6.20 5.60
N ILE A 131 -7.36 -5.65 6.81
CA ILE A 131 -7.75 -4.24 7.01
C ILE A 131 -6.67 -3.30 6.47
N PHE A 132 -5.43 -3.45 6.92
CA PHE A 132 -4.39 -2.46 6.64
C PHE A 132 -3.81 -2.60 5.23
N ARG A 133 -3.65 -3.82 4.69
CA ARG A 133 -3.06 -4.03 3.36
C ARG A 133 -4.10 -4.14 2.27
N ARG A 134 -5.09 -5.02 2.46
CA ARG A 134 -6.07 -5.25 1.39
C ARG A 134 -7.02 -4.08 1.25
N PHE A 135 -7.54 -3.55 2.35
CA PHE A 135 -8.49 -2.45 2.34
C PHE A 135 -7.79 -1.09 2.29
N VAL A 136 -7.12 -0.64 3.37
CA VAL A 136 -6.53 0.71 3.45
C VAL A 136 -5.47 0.92 2.36
N PHE A 137 -4.41 0.11 2.35
CA PHE A 137 -3.34 0.27 1.36
C PHE A 137 -3.86 0.00 -0.06
N GLY A 138 -4.61 -1.07 -0.26
CA GLY A 138 -5.11 -1.47 -1.58
C GLY A 138 -6.03 -0.44 -2.24
N MET A 139 -6.87 0.25 -1.46
CA MET A 139 -7.72 1.32 -1.98
C MET A 139 -6.92 2.58 -2.33
N ILE A 140 -6.03 3.00 -1.44
CA ILE A 140 -5.31 4.27 -1.56
C ILE A 140 -4.19 4.19 -2.60
N ASN A 141 -3.56 3.02 -2.75
CA ASN A 141 -2.47 2.81 -3.70
C ASN A 141 -2.89 3.02 -5.16
N LYS A 142 -4.20 3.05 -5.46
CA LYS A 142 -4.74 3.44 -6.77
C LYS A 142 -4.51 4.92 -7.09
N TYR A 143 -4.40 5.76 -6.07
CA TYR A 143 -4.23 7.22 -6.19
C TYR A 143 -2.80 7.65 -5.86
N SER A 144 -2.26 7.19 -4.74
CA SER A 144 -0.90 7.51 -4.32
C SER A 144 -0.29 6.38 -3.50
N LYS A 145 0.79 5.82 -4.02
CA LYS A 145 1.55 4.77 -3.34
C LYS A 145 2.16 5.23 -2.03
N ILE A 146 2.77 6.42 -2.04
CA ILE A 146 3.40 7.00 -0.84
C ILE A 146 2.35 7.22 0.26
N PHE A 147 1.19 7.78 -0.11
CA PHE A 147 0.12 8.01 0.85
C PHE A 147 -0.47 6.71 1.40
N ALA A 148 -0.58 5.67 0.56
CA ALA A 148 -1.00 4.34 0.99
C ALA A 148 -0.08 3.75 2.06
N TYR A 149 1.25 3.87 1.87
CA TYR A 149 2.23 3.44 2.87
C TYR A 149 2.09 4.21 4.17
N ILE A 150 2.06 5.55 4.10
CA ILE A 150 1.99 6.40 5.30
C ILE A 150 0.73 6.07 6.10
N LEU A 151 -0.44 6.09 5.46
CA LEU A 151 -1.70 5.90 6.19
C LEU A 151 -1.86 4.47 6.71
N SER A 152 -1.53 3.45 5.90
CA SER A 152 -1.60 2.04 6.32
C SER A 152 -0.66 1.75 7.50
N THR A 153 0.54 2.31 7.47
CA THR A 153 1.54 2.17 8.55
C THR A 153 1.11 2.89 9.81
N PHE A 154 0.64 4.13 9.67
CA PHE A 154 0.20 4.93 10.80
C PHE A 154 -0.99 4.30 11.52
N LEU A 155 -2.01 3.85 10.76
CA LEU A 155 -3.17 3.19 11.34
C LEU A 155 -2.80 1.85 12.00
N TYR A 156 -1.91 1.07 11.40
CA TYR A 156 -1.39 -0.15 12.02
C TYR A 156 -0.71 0.14 13.36
N ALA A 157 0.14 1.16 13.43
CA ALA A 157 0.81 1.52 14.66
C ALA A 157 -0.18 2.04 15.72
N TYR A 158 -1.17 2.81 15.29
CA TYR A 158 -2.17 3.40 16.17
C TYR A 158 -3.02 2.34 16.90
N THR A 159 -3.36 1.22 16.27
CA THR A 159 -4.16 0.16 16.92
C THR A 159 -3.41 -0.61 18.01
N HIS A 160 -2.09 -0.45 18.11
CA HIS A 160 -1.27 -1.13 19.10
C HIS A 160 -1.16 -0.37 20.43
N PHE A 161 -1.81 0.80 20.54
CA PHE A 161 -1.91 1.54 21.79
C PHE A 161 -3.14 1.13 22.59
N SER A 162 -2.97 1.02 23.90
CA SER A 162 -4.07 0.92 24.84
C SER A 162 -4.87 2.22 24.86
N PHE A 163 -6.19 2.14 24.82
CA PHE A 163 -7.10 3.30 25.02
C PHE A 163 -7.12 3.83 26.47
N SER A 164 -6.12 3.48 27.30
CA SER A 164 -6.02 3.91 28.69
C SER A 164 -5.03 5.07 28.82
N VAL A 165 -5.51 6.22 29.29
CA VAL A 165 -4.70 7.45 29.47
C VAL A 165 -3.46 7.20 30.32
N SER A 166 -3.57 6.39 31.38
CA SER A 166 -2.46 6.04 32.28
C SER A 166 -1.38 5.17 31.62
N ARG A 167 -1.71 4.44 30.54
CA ARG A 167 -0.75 3.58 29.80
C ARG A 167 -0.21 4.23 28.54
N LEU A 168 -0.90 5.23 27.97
CA LEU A 168 -0.46 5.92 26.76
C LEU A 168 0.96 6.50 26.88
N ILE A 169 1.31 7.06 28.04
CA ILE A 169 2.63 7.66 28.28
C ILE A 169 3.74 6.60 28.26
N SER A 170 3.49 5.42 28.83
CA SER A 170 4.48 4.34 28.87
C SER A 170 4.55 3.54 27.56
N GLU A 171 3.49 3.55 26.76
CA GLU A 171 3.44 2.85 25.48
C GLU A 171 3.99 3.68 24.31
N TYR A 172 3.99 5.02 24.40
CA TYR A 172 4.47 5.90 23.33
C TYR A 172 5.90 5.58 22.86
N ILE A 173 6.74 5.07 23.76
CA ILE A 173 8.10 4.62 23.43
C ILE A 173 8.14 3.53 22.36
N TYR A 174 7.08 2.71 22.25
CA TYR A 174 6.97 1.64 21.26
C TYR A 174 6.38 2.13 19.92
N LEU A 175 5.93 3.39 19.82
CA LEU A 175 5.39 3.96 18.58
C LEU A 175 6.35 3.80 17.38
N PRO A 176 7.65 4.16 17.50
CA PRO A 176 8.55 4.05 16.36
C PRO A 176 8.69 2.60 15.88
N TYR A 177 8.70 1.65 16.82
CA TYR A 177 8.76 0.23 16.51
C TYR A 177 7.54 -0.25 15.74
N TYR A 178 6.33 0.11 16.17
CA TYR A 178 5.11 -0.27 15.46
C TYR A 178 4.95 0.40 14.09
N LEU A 179 5.47 1.63 13.93
CA LEU A 179 5.55 2.28 12.61
C LEU A 179 6.50 1.51 11.68
N ILE A 180 7.66 1.08 12.16
CA ILE A 180 8.61 0.30 11.36
C ILE A 180 7.98 -1.05 10.96
N LEU A 181 7.31 -1.74 11.90
CA LEU A 181 6.59 -2.98 11.61
C LEU A 181 5.50 -2.80 10.55
N GLY A 182 4.64 -1.80 10.73
CA GLY A 182 3.58 -1.48 9.77
C GLY A 182 4.13 -1.20 8.37
N PHE A 183 5.27 -0.51 8.30
CA PHE A 183 5.98 -0.28 7.04
C PHE A 183 6.52 -1.57 6.44
N ILE A 184 7.16 -2.45 7.20
CA ILE A 184 7.72 -3.73 6.72
C ILE A 184 6.63 -4.62 6.15
N PHE A 185 5.50 -4.75 6.85
CA PHE A 185 4.36 -5.52 6.36
C PHE A 185 3.77 -4.89 5.09
N GLY A 186 3.62 -3.55 5.06
CA GLY A 186 3.24 -2.81 3.85
C GLY A 186 4.18 -3.09 2.67
N TYR A 187 5.49 -3.08 2.93
CA TYR A 187 6.52 -3.33 1.93
C TYR A 187 6.50 -4.79 1.45
N THR A 188 6.35 -5.73 2.38
CA THR A 188 6.28 -7.16 2.08
C THR A 188 5.09 -7.47 1.18
N TYR A 189 3.93 -6.90 1.48
CA TYR A 189 2.72 -6.99 0.66
C TYR A 189 2.91 -6.40 -0.73
N ASP A 190 3.48 -5.20 -0.84
CA ASP A 190 3.68 -4.51 -2.12
C ASP A 190 4.79 -5.15 -2.97
N TYR A 191 5.84 -5.68 -2.34
CA TYR A 191 6.95 -6.36 -3.00
C TYR A 191 6.51 -7.66 -3.66
N ASP A 192 5.80 -8.52 -2.93
CA ASP A 192 5.38 -9.83 -3.44
C ASP A 192 4.03 -9.78 -4.18
N GLY A 193 3.20 -8.77 -3.87
CA GLY A 193 1.88 -8.58 -4.45
C GLY A 193 0.79 -9.52 -3.90
N TYR A 194 1.13 -10.35 -2.91
CA TYR A 194 0.22 -11.29 -2.26
C TYR A 194 -0.07 -10.90 -0.83
N LEU A 195 -1.35 -10.94 -0.45
CA LEU A 195 -1.78 -10.70 0.91
C LEU A 195 -1.23 -11.76 1.87
N THR A 196 -1.17 -13.01 1.40
CA THR A 196 -0.66 -14.15 2.16
C THR A 196 0.76 -13.95 2.66
N THR A 197 1.62 -13.27 1.90
CA THR A 197 3.01 -13.03 2.31
C THR A 197 3.08 -12.21 3.58
N SER A 198 2.33 -11.10 3.63
CA SER A 198 2.28 -10.24 4.80
C SER A 198 1.60 -10.92 5.99
N ILE A 199 0.54 -11.69 5.73
CA ILE A 199 -0.11 -12.52 6.77
C ILE A 199 0.90 -13.48 7.39
N LEU A 200 1.64 -14.25 6.59
CA LEU A 200 2.62 -15.21 7.09
C LEU A 200 3.74 -14.52 7.89
N SER A 201 4.27 -13.40 7.40
CA SER A 201 5.26 -12.60 8.17
C SER A 201 4.71 -12.19 9.54
N ASN A 202 3.47 -11.70 9.58
CA ASN A 202 2.84 -11.25 10.81
C ASN A 202 2.54 -12.44 11.76
N MET A 203 2.10 -13.58 11.22
CA MET A 203 1.93 -14.83 11.99
C MET A 203 3.25 -15.31 12.59
N PHE A 204 4.34 -15.37 11.81
CA PHE A 204 5.65 -15.80 12.32
C PHE A 204 6.13 -14.90 13.45
N MET A 205 5.96 -13.59 13.31
CA MET A 205 6.29 -12.64 14.36
C MET A 205 5.46 -12.88 15.64
N ASN A 206 4.14 -13.03 15.50
CA ASN A 206 3.28 -13.28 16.66
C ASN A 206 3.58 -14.62 17.34
N ILE A 207 3.90 -15.67 16.57
CA ILE A 207 4.35 -16.95 17.11
C ILE A 207 5.65 -16.79 17.88
N ALA A 208 6.65 -16.07 17.34
CA ALA A 208 7.91 -15.83 18.03
C ALA A 208 7.70 -15.08 19.36
N VAL A 209 6.83 -14.07 19.36
CA VAL A 209 6.47 -13.33 20.58
C VAL A 209 5.79 -14.23 21.61
N VAL A 210 4.85 -15.08 21.20
CA VAL A 210 4.17 -16.02 22.09
C VAL A 210 5.16 -17.04 22.68
N ILE A 211 6.09 -17.56 21.88
CA ILE A 211 7.16 -18.46 22.34
C ILE A 211 8.04 -17.74 23.37
N TYR A 212 8.43 -16.50 23.10
CA TYR A 212 9.22 -15.69 24.02
C TYR A 212 8.52 -15.54 25.39
N TYR A 213 7.23 -15.20 25.39
CA TYR A 213 6.45 -15.13 26.63
C TYR A 213 6.33 -16.48 27.34
N PHE A 214 6.20 -17.58 26.59
CA PHE A 214 6.14 -18.93 27.18
C PHE A 214 7.46 -19.33 27.85
N ILE A 215 8.60 -18.99 27.25
CA ILE A 215 9.92 -19.21 27.85
C ILE A 215 10.05 -18.40 29.15
N LYS A 216 9.67 -17.11 29.11
CA LYS A 216 9.68 -16.24 30.29
C LYS A 216 8.72 -16.68 31.39
N PHE A 217 7.57 -17.24 31.03
CA PHE A 217 6.64 -17.84 31.96
C PHE A 217 7.28 -19.02 32.72
N LYS A 218 7.97 -19.90 31.99
CA LYS A 218 8.63 -21.07 32.56
C LYS A 218 9.77 -20.67 33.51
N GLU A 219 10.59 -19.69 33.12
CA GLU A 219 11.63 -19.12 34.00
C GLU A 219 11.02 -18.56 35.29
N PHE A 220 9.90 -17.83 35.20
CA PHE A 220 9.21 -17.28 36.36
C PHE A 220 8.71 -18.36 37.32
N ILE A 221 8.08 -19.43 36.81
CA ILE A 221 7.63 -20.56 37.64
C ILE A 221 8.82 -21.26 38.32
N SER A 222 9.97 -21.38 37.66
CA SER A 222 11.12 -22.08 38.23
C SER A 222 11.81 -21.35 39.39
N VAL A 223 11.51 -20.08 39.58
CA VAL A 223 12.10 -19.22 40.63
C VAL A 223 11.15 -19.05 41.83
N ILE A 224 9.89 -19.47 41.69
CA ILE A 224 8.88 -19.53 42.77
C ILE A 224 8.97 -20.89 43.47
#